data_AF-A0A1D2AF92-F1
#
_entry.id   AF-A0A1D2AF92-F1
#
_cell.length_a   1.000
_cell.length_b   1.000
_cell.length_c   1.000
_cell.angle_alpha   90.00
_cell.angle_beta   90.00
_cell.angle_gamma   90.00
#
_symmetry.space_group_name_H-M   'P 1'
#
loop_
_entity.id
_entity.type
_entity.pdbx_description
1 polymer ?
#
loop_
_entity_poly.entity_id
_entity_poly.type
_entity_poly.pdbx_seq_one_letter_code
_entity_poly.pdbx_strand_id
1 'polypeptide(L)'
;MVVLCQGVAAAAGACMRRPPSPFNTAEDVFEQRFGCMRSVARPEALTLGHYRASQAAVEAGAVSAAALLLGAATRFGALVGAAAGLLAGTAVDLAPAQERHLAGLRRIATQNGLAAQLLMKGTAGEAAPTLVPTWDFSVAREHSTCMFFPILGLKRAE
;
A
#
# COMPACT_ATOMS: atom_id res chain seq x y z
N MET A 1 11.00 12.09 -12.81
CA MET A 1 10.14 13.07 -12.11
C MET A 1 8.80 12.39 -11.83
N VAL A 2 8.50 12.06 -10.58
CA VAL A 2 7.23 11.39 -10.22
C VAL A 2 6.32 12.43 -9.58
N VAL A 3 5.40 12.95 -10.39
CA VAL A 3 4.28 13.77 -9.96
C VAL A 3 3.09 12.83 -9.86
N LEU A 4 2.50 12.67 -8.66
CA LEU A 4 1.12 12.24 -8.44
C LEU A 4 0.82 12.36 -6.94
N CYS A 5 0.36 13.53 -6.51
CA CYS A 5 -0.01 13.79 -5.12
C CYS A 5 -1.06 14.89 -4.99
N GLN A 6 -2.15 14.79 -5.75
CA GLN A 6 -3.34 15.59 -5.48
C GLN A 6 -4.56 14.69 -5.67
N GLY A 7 -5.30 14.43 -4.59
CA GLY A 7 -6.63 13.83 -4.67
C GLY A 7 -6.92 12.72 -3.67
N VAL A 8 -6.02 11.73 -3.49
CA VAL A 8 -6.33 10.56 -2.63
C VAL A 8 -5.17 10.09 -1.74
N ALA A 9 -3.95 10.60 -1.97
CA ALA A 9 -2.79 10.39 -1.08
C ALA A 9 -2.98 11.01 0.33
N ALA A 10 -4.10 11.68 0.59
CA ALA A 10 -4.52 12.11 1.92
C ALA A 10 -5.11 10.97 2.76
N ALA A 11 -5.75 9.96 2.14
CA ALA A 11 -6.54 8.95 2.85
C ALA A 11 -5.79 7.64 3.13
N ALA A 12 -4.74 7.30 2.38
CA ALA A 12 -3.97 6.08 2.63
C ALA A 12 -2.51 6.31 2.27
N GLY A 13 -1.68 6.50 3.31
CA GLY A 13 -0.27 6.11 3.50
C GLY A 13 0.78 6.20 2.37
N ALA A 14 0.45 6.57 1.14
CA ALA A 14 1.29 6.39 -0.03
C ALA A 14 1.49 7.76 -0.68
N CYS A 15 2.53 8.44 -0.20
CA CYS A 15 3.45 9.31 -0.95
C CYS A 15 4.05 10.34 0.03
N MET A 16 5.23 10.04 0.56
CA MET A 16 6.04 11.05 1.27
C MET A 16 6.77 12.02 0.34
N ARG A 17 6.75 11.78 -0.98
CA ARG A 17 7.40 12.67 -1.96
C ARG A 17 6.37 13.58 -2.62
N ARG A 18 5.96 14.64 -1.91
CA ARG A 18 5.23 15.77 -2.50
C ARG A 18 6.23 16.69 -3.23
N PRO A 19 5.85 17.38 -4.32
CA PRO A 19 6.62 18.53 -4.78
C PRO A 19 6.80 19.52 -3.62
N PRO A 20 7.96 20.19 -3.51
CA PRO A 20 8.21 21.13 -2.42
C PRO A 20 7.13 22.22 -2.44
N SER A 21 6.37 22.30 -1.36
CA SER A 21 5.44 23.40 -1.12
C SER A 21 6.16 24.45 -0.30
N PRO A 22 6.09 25.74 -0.66
CA PRO A 22 6.66 26.80 0.17
C PRO A 22 5.89 27.00 1.48
N PHE A 23 4.70 26.41 1.62
CA PHE A 23 3.79 26.65 2.73
C PHE A 23 3.90 25.65 3.89
N ASN A 24 4.33 24.40 3.62
CA ASN A 24 4.41 23.36 4.64
C ASN A 24 5.72 22.59 4.50
N THR A 25 6.39 22.36 5.62
CA THR A 25 7.53 21.44 5.69
C THR A 25 7.07 19.97 5.68
N ALA A 26 8.01 19.03 5.52
CA ALA A 26 7.70 17.62 5.62
C ALA A 26 7.25 17.23 7.05
N GLU A 27 7.81 17.91 8.04
CA GLU A 27 7.45 17.86 9.46
C GLU A 27 5.99 18.28 9.67
N ASP A 28 5.58 19.43 9.13
CA ASP A 28 4.19 19.91 9.28
C ASP A 28 3.18 18.92 8.68
N VAL A 29 3.51 18.36 7.51
CA VAL A 29 2.65 17.38 6.85
C VAL A 29 2.59 16.06 7.63
N PHE A 30 3.72 15.63 8.20
CA PHE A 30 3.77 14.46 9.06
C PHE A 30 2.86 14.65 10.29
N GLU A 31 2.97 15.79 10.96
CA GLU A 31 2.17 16.09 12.15
C GLU A 31 0.69 16.26 11.85
N GLN A 32 0.33 16.87 10.72
CA GLN A 32 -1.07 16.95 10.29
C GLN A 32 -1.70 15.57 10.06
N ARG A 33 -0.90 14.55 9.70
CA ARG A 33 -1.39 13.19 9.41
C ARG A 33 -1.37 12.27 10.62
N PHE A 34 -0.34 12.37 11.45
CA PHE A 34 -0.05 11.40 12.52
C PHE A 34 -0.10 12.02 13.92
N GLY A 35 -0.25 13.34 14.03
CA GLY A 35 -0.29 14.04 15.31
C GLY A 35 -1.42 13.58 16.23
N CYS A 36 -2.54 13.11 15.67
CA CYS A 36 -3.63 12.52 16.44
C CYS A 36 -3.23 11.23 17.17
N MET A 37 -2.16 10.54 16.74
CA MET A 37 -1.69 9.32 17.39
C MET A 37 -0.80 9.61 18.60
N ARG A 38 -0.39 10.86 18.84
CA ARG A 38 0.45 11.23 19.99
C ARG A 38 -0.22 10.99 21.34
N SER A 39 -1.56 10.97 21.38
CA SER A 39 -2.33 10.67 22.59
C SER A 39 -2.46 9.16 22.85
N VAL A 40 -2.00 8.31 21.93
CA VAL A 40 -2.05 6.85 22.09
C VAL A 40 -0.84 6.41 22.91
N ALA A 41 -1.08 5.90 24.12
CA ALA A 41 -0.01 5.47 25.01
C ALA A 41 0.75 4.24 24.48
N ARG A 42 0.07 3.32 23.80
CA ARG A 42 0.65 2.11 23.19
C ARG A 42 -0.18 1.64 21.99
N PRO A 43 0.45 1.12 20.91
CA PRO A 43 1.90 1.11 20.66
C PRO A 43 2.45 2.54 20.50
N GLU A 44 3.72 2.74 20.83
CA GLU A 44 4.37 4.05 20.69
C GLU A 44 4.31 4.49 19.22
N ALA A 45 3.90 5.74 18.99
CA ALA A 45 3.81 6.30 17.65
C ALA A 45 5.21 6.45 17.04
N LEU A 46 5.38 5.97 15.81
CA LEU A 46 6.63 6.15 15.08
C LEU A 46 6.84 7.64 14.77
N THR A 47 7.98 8.19 15.17
CA THR A 47 8.40 9.55 14.78
C THR A 47 8.75 9.65 13.29
N LEU A 48 8.76 10.87 12.74
CA LEU A 48 9.23 11.14 11.37
C LEU A 48 10.66 10.63 11.11
N GLY A 49 11.51 10.62 12.15
CA GLY A 49 12.87 10.08 12.08
C GLY A 49 12.91 8.60 11.68
N HIS A 50 11.96 7.79 12.18
CA HIS A 50 11.87 6.38 11.82
C HIS A 50 11.50 6.18 10.34
N TYR A 51 10.58 7.00 9.81
CA TYR A 51 10.21 6.94 8.40
C TYR A 51 11.38 7.35 7.49
N ARG A 52 12.11 8.42 7.84
CA ARG A 52 13.31 8.85 7.11
C ARG A 52 14.42 7.81 7.14
N ALA A 53 14.68 7.20 8.29
CA ALA A 53 15.66 6.13 8.41
C ALA A 53 15.29 4.92 7.55
N SER A 54 14.01 4.55 7.53
CA SER A 54 13.50 3.43 6.72
C SER A 54 13.63 3.72 5.23
N GLN A 55 13.31 4.94 4.79
CA GLN A 55 13.49 5.37 3.41
C GLN A 55 14.98 5.41 3.01
N ALA A 56 15.83 5.98 3.86
CA ALA A 56 17.27 6.04 3.62
C ALA A 56 17.90 4.64 3.53
N ALA A 57 17.43 3.66 4.32
CA ALA A 57 17.88 2.28 4.23
C ALA A 57 17.53 1.63 2.87
N VAL A 58 16.36 1.96 2.31
CA VAL A 58 15.97 1.52 0.96
C VAL A 58 16.82 2.23 -0.11
N GLU A 59 16.99 3.54 -0.01
CA GLU A 59 17.76 4.35 -0.96
C GLU A 59 19.25 4.00 -0.98
N ALA A 60 19.83 3.68 0.18
CA ALA A 60 21.21 3.23 0.31
C ALA A 60 21.41 1.76 -0.13
N GLY A 61 20.35 1.06 -0.55
CA GLY A 61 20.43 -0.34 -0.96
C GLY A 61 20.65 -1.34 0.19
N ALA A 62 20.58 -0.88 1.45
CA ALA A 62 20.64 -1.77 2.62
C ALA A 62 19.43 -2.71 2.67
N VAL A 63 18.33 -2.32 2.01
CA VAL A 63 17.18 -3.19 1.75
C VAL A 63 16.96 -3.32 0.25
N SER A 64 17.08 -4.56 -0.25
CA SER A 64 16.83 -4.89 -1.66
C SER A 64 15.36 -4.67 -2.03
N ALA A 65 15.12 -3.91 -3.11
CA ALA A 65 13.78 -3.73 -3.66
C ALA A 65 13.14 -5.07 -4.07
N ALA A 66 13.93 -6.00 -4.61
CA ALA A 66 13.46 -7.34 -4.95
C ALA A 66 13.03 -8.12 -3.69
N ALA A 67 13.78 -8.01 -2.58
CA ALA A 67 13.41 -8.63 -1.31
C ALA A 67 12.11 -8.05 -0.72
N LEU A 68 11.92 -6.73 -0.83
CA LEU A 68 10.67 -6.08 -0.42
C LEU A 68 9.47 -6.55 -1.26
N LEU A 69 9.64 -6.61 -2.57
CA LEU A 69 8.57 -7.05 -3.49
C LEU A 69 8.24 -8.53 -3.31
N LEU A 70 9.26 -9.38 -3.11
CA LEU A 70 9.06 -10.80 -2.79
C LEU A 70 8.30 -10.95 -1.46
N GLY A 71 8.74 -10.26 -0.41
CA GLY A 71 8.05 -10.27 0.88
C GLY A 71 6.60 -9.78 0.78
N ALA A 72 6.34 -8.76 -0.04
CA ALA A 72 4.98 -8.29 -0.31
C ALA A 72 4.14 -9.35 -1.03
N ALA A 73 4.66 -9.96 -2.11
CA ALA A 73 3.98 -11.01 -2.85
C ALA A 73 3.63 -12.21 -1.97
N THR A 74 4.55 -12.67 -1.11
CA THR A 74 4.30 -13.76 -0.15
C THR A 74 3.20 -13.39 0.83
N ARG A 75 3.22 -12.19 1.41
CA ARG A 75 2.21 -11.74 2.38
C ARG A 75 0.82 -11.60 1.74
N PHE A 76 0.74 -11.07 0.52
CA PHE A 76 -0.51 -11.00 -0.22
C PHE A 76 -1.04 -12.40 -0.56
N GLY A 77 -0.18 -13.34 -0.95
CA GLY A 77 -0.57 -14.74 -1.15
C GLY A 77 -1.13 -15.39 0.12
N ALA A 78 -0.49 -15.17 1.28
CA ALA A 78 -0.98 -15.64 2.57
C ALA A 78 -2.35 -15.03 2.92
N LEU A 79 -2.55 -13.74 2.65
CA LEU A 79 -3.83 -13.06 2.87
C LEU A 79 -4.95 -13.62 1.98
N VAL A 80 -4.65 -13.94 0.71
CA VAL A 80 -5.60 -14.61 -0.19
C VAL A 80 -6.02 -15.97 0.39
N GLY A 81 -5.06 -16.76 0.85
CA GLY A 81 -5.31 -18.06 1.49
C GLY A 81 -6.16 -17.94 2.75
N ALA A 82 -5.81 -17.00 3.63
CA ALA A 82 -6.56 -16.74 4.86
C ALA A 82 -8.01 -16.30 4.59
N ALA A 83 -8.20 -15.36 3.66
CA ALA A 83 -9.53 -14.90 3.27
C ALA A 83 -10.37 -16.01 2.60
N ALA A 84 -9.75 -16.85 1.76
CA ALA A 84 -10.42 -18.00 1.18
C ALA A 84 -10.82 -19.03 2.24
N GLY A 85 -9.94 -19.31 3.21
CA GLY A 85 -10.21 -20.22 4.32
C GLY A 85 -11.37 -19.73 5.20
N LEU A 86 -11.43 -18.43 5.48
CA LEU A 86 -12.54 -17.83 6.24
C LEU A 86 -13.87 -17.87 5.47
N LEU A 87 -13.84 -17.68 4.15
CA LEU A 87 -15.04 -17.75 3.31
C LEU A 87 -15.55 -19.18 3.09
N ALA A 88 -14.65 -20.17 3.07
CA ALA A 88 -15.00 -21.58 2.86
C ALA A 88 -15.28 -22.34 4.19
N GLY A 89 -14.90 -21.75 5.32
CA GLY A 89 -14.99 -22.37 6.63
C GLY A 89 -16.43 -22.47 7.13
N THR A 90 -16.90 -23.68 7.41
CA THR A 90 -18.21 -23.95 8.02
C THR A 90 -18.30 -23.58 9.51
N ALA A 91 -17.19 -23.14 10.11
CA ALA A 91 -17.10 -22.84 11.54
C ALA A 91 -17.45 -21.38 11.89
N VAL A 92 -17.64 -20.51 10.89
CA VAL A 92 -17.95 -19.10 11.10
C VAL A 92 -19.16 -18.75 10.25
N ASP A 93 -20.33 -18.57 10.88
CA ASP A 93 -21.49 -17.97 10.22
C ASP A 93 -21.20 -16.50 9.98
N LEU A 94 -20.76 -16.18 8.76
CA LEU A 94 -20.47 -14.82 8.34
C LEU A 94 -21.77 -14.12 7.95
N ALA A 95 -21.99 -12.92 8.47
CA ALA A 95 -23.05 -12.07 7.95
C ALA A 95 -22.76 -11.71 6.48
N PRO A 96 -23.77 -11.49 5.62
CA PRO A 96 -23.56 -11.17 4.20
C PRO A 96 -22.64 -9.96 3.97
N ALA A 97 -22.61 -9.00 4.90
CA ALA A 97 -21.69 -7.86 4.83
C ALA A 97 -20.23 -8.27 5.05
N GLN A 98 -19.96 -9.22 5.96
CA GLN A 98 -18.62 -9.73 6.26
C GLN A 98 -18.11 -10.60 5.13
N GLU A 99 -18.97 -11.44 4.53
CA GLU A 99 -18.62 -12.22 3.33
C GLU A 99 -18.21 -11.32 2.18
N ARG A 100 -19.01 -10.28 1.89
CA ARG A 100 -18.69 -9.29 0.86
C ARG A 100 -17.38 -8.54 1.16
N HIS A 101 -17.13 -8.19 2.42
CA HIS A 101 -15.89 -7.56 2.84
C HIS A 101 -14.68 -8.47 2.63
N LEU A 102 -14.75 -9.74 3.06
CA LEU A 102 -13.70 -10.74 2.88
C LEU A 102 -13.44 -11.05 1.40
N ALA A 103 -14.48 -11.12 0.58
CA ALA A 103 -14.35 -11.26 -0.87
C ALA A 103 -13.63 -10.06 -1.50
N GLY A 104 -13.95 -8.84 -1.05
CA GLY A 104 -13.26 -7.61 -1.45
C GLY A 104 -11.78 -7.62 -1.05
N LEU A 105 -11.47 -7.97 0.20
CA LEU A 105 -10.10 -8.13 0.70
C LEU A 105 -9.32 -9.15 -0.11
N ARG A 106 -9.92 -10.30 -0.40
CA ARG A 106 -9.30 -11.35 -1.23
C ARG A 106 -8.96 -10.83 -2.62
N ARG A 107 -9.88 -10.10 -3.25
CA ARG A 107 -9.65 -9.50 -4.58
C ARG A 107 -8.48 -8.51 -4.56
N ILE A 108 -8.46 -7.60 -3.60
CA ILE A 108 -7.39 -6.59 -3.45
C ILE A 108 -6.05 -7.28 -3.18
N ALA A 109 -6.01 -8.26 -2.29
CA ALA A 109 -4.81 -9.03 -1.99
C ALA A 109 -4.27 -9.75 -3.24
N THR A 110 -5.14 -10.40 -4.02
CA THR A 110 -4.75 -11.03 -5.29
C THR A 110 -4.13 -10.03 -6.25
N GLN A 111 -4.78 -8.87 -6.46
CA GLN A 111 -4.29 -7.85 -7.39
C GLN A 111 -2.96 -7.27 -6.94
N ASN A 112 -2.81 -6.94 -5.66
CA ASN A 112 -1.57 -6.38 -5.11
C ASN A 112 -0.42 -7.40 -5.11
N GLY A 113 -0.72 -8.68 -4.89
CA GLY A 113 0.25 -9.77 -5.02
C GLY A 113 0.77 -9.91 -6.45
N LEU A 114 -0.13 -9.88 -7.44
CA LEU A 114 0.21 -9.91 -8.87
C LEU A 114 1.05 -8.69 -9.27
N ALA A 115 0.67 -7.51 -8.80
CA ALA A 115 1.39 -6.28 -9.08
C ALA A 115 2.80 -6.28 -8.47
N ALA A 116 2.98 -6.82 -7.26
CA ALA A 116 4.30 -7.01 -6.65
C ALA A 116 5.19 -7.96 -7.48
N GLN A 117 4.63 -9.06 -7.99
CA GLN A 117 5.35 -9.98 -8.87
C GLN A 117 5.74 -9.33 -10.21
N LEU A 118 4.85 -8.54 -10.81
CA LEU A 118 5.14 -7.81 -12.05
C LEU A 118 6.22 -6.75 -11.85
N LEU A 119 6.17 -6.00 -10.75
CA LEU A 119 7.24 -5.06 -10.38
C LEU A 119 8.56 -5.78 -10.17
N MET A 120 8.56 -6.95 -9.54
CA MET A 120 9.78 -7.73 -9.31
C MET A 120 10.42 -8.15 -10.64
N LYS A 121 9.62 -8.63 -11.61
CA LYS A 121 10.09 -8.93 -12.98
C LYS A 121 10.63 -7.68 -13.69
N GLY A 122 9.97 -6.54 -13.51
CA GLY A 122 10.44 -5.25 -14.02
C GLY A 122 11.78 -4.83 -13.41
N THR A 123 11.99 -5.02 -12.11
CA THR A 123 13.27 -4.73 -11.44
C THR A 123 14.39 -5.70 -11.80
N ALA A 124 14.05 -6.92 -12.24
CA ALA A 124 15.02 -7.92 -12.69
C ALA A 124 15.49 -7.72 -14.15
N GLY A 125 14.99 -6.69 -14.85
CA GLY A 125 15.36 -6.39 -16.24
C GLY A 125 14.64 -7.25 -17.29
N GLU A 126 13.67 -8.08 -16.89
CA GLU A 126 12.92 -8.98 -17.80
C GLU A 126 11.73 -8.28 -18.50
N ALA A 127 11.46 -7.00 -18.20
CA ALA A 127 10.40 -6.22 -18.87
C ALA A 127 10.84 -4.77 -19.15
N ALA A 128 10.82 -4.36 -20.43
CA ALA A 128 10.72 -2.95 -20.84
C ALA A 128 9.23 -2.64 -21.11
N PRO A 129 8.68 -1.45 -20.79
CA PRO A 129 9.27 -0.17 -20.36
C PRO A 129 9.09 0.10 -18.86
N THR A 130 9.64 1.22 -18.38
CA THR A 130 9.53 1.81 -17.04
C THR A 130 8.08 1.77 -16.50
N LEU A 131 7.71 0.69 -15.80
CA LEU A 131 6.42 0.60 -15.13
C LEU A 131 6.45 1.47 -13.88
N VAL A 132 5.58 2.47 -13.83
CA VAL A 132 5.38 3.33 -12.68
C VAL A 132 4.23 2.76 -11.85
N PRO A 133 4.46 2.48 -10.56
CA PRO A 133 3.37 2.09 -9.67
C PRO A 133 2.39 3.26 -9.49
N THR A 134 1.11 2.96 -9.61
CA THR A 134 0.00 3.88 -9.36
C THR A 134 -0.93 3.28 -8.33
N TRP A 135 -1.54 4.13 -7.50
CA TRP A 135 -2.51 3.69 -6.50
C TRP A 135 -3.90 4.04 -6.99
N ASP A 136 -4.73 3.01 -7.16
CA ASP A 136 -6.12 3.18 -7.55
C ASP A 136 -7.03 2.97 -6.34
N PHE A 137 -7.71 4.05 -5.97
CA PHE A 137 -8.75 4.08 -4.93
C PHE A 137 -10.15 4.19 -5.53
N SER A 138 -10.30 4.24 -6.85
CA SER A 138 -11.61 4.38 -7.50
C SER A 138 -12.47 3.13 -7.32
N VAL A 139 -11.84 1.95 -7.32
CA VAL A 139 -12.52 0.66 -7.07
C VAL A 139 -13.13 0.58 -5.67
N ALA A 140 -12.61 1.37 -4.71
CA ALA A 140 -13.22 1.52 -3.39
C ALA A 140 -14.64 2.12 -3.44
N ARG A 141 -14.92 3.02 -4.41
CA ARG A 141 -16.20 3.72 -4.50
C ARG A 141 -17.29 2.91 -5.20
N GLU A 142 -16.94 2.12 -6.21
CA GLU A 142 -17.92 1.35 -6.98
C GLU A 142 -18.31 0.02 -6.32
N HIS A 143 -17.41 -0.59 -5.55
CA HIS A 143 -17.61 -1.95 -5.03
C HIS A 143 -17.89 -2.02 -3.52
N SER A 144 -18.03 -0.87 -2.84
CA SER A 144 -18.52 -0.68 -1.45
C SER A 144 -17.96 -1.59 -0.33
N THR A 145 -16.93 -2.39 -0.59
CA THR A 145 -16.60 -3.53 0.28
C THR A 145 -15.27 -3.40 1.00
N CYS A 146 -14.31 -2.60 0.53
CA CYS A 146 -13.07 -2.39 1.28
C CYS A 146 -12.35 -1.10 0.90
N MET A 147 -12.89 0.05 1.35
CA MET A 147 -12.38 1.37 0.95
C MET A 147 -11.01 1.75 1.50
N PHE A 148 -10.48 0.96 2.44
CA PHE A 148 -9.27 1.28 3.18
C PHE A 148 -7.98 0.88 2.46
N PHE A 149 -8.07 -0.02 1.47
CA PHE A 149 -6.88 -0.57 0.81
C PHE A 149 -6.89 -0.24 -0.69
N PRO A 150 -5.89 0.50 -1.20
CA PRO A 150 -5.77 0.74 -2.63
C PRO A 150 -5.40 -0.54 -3.38
N ILE A 151 -5.75 -0.54 -4.66
CA ILE A 151 -5.19 -1.46 -5.63
C ILE A 151 -3.92 -0.84 -6.20
N LEU A 152 -2.84 -1.61 -6.24
CA LEU A 152 -1.61 -1.22 -6.89
C LEU A 152 -1.73 -1.48 -8.41
N GLY A 153 -1.96 -0.42 -9.16
CA GLY A 153 -1.89 -0.43 -10.62
C GLY A 153 -0.47 -0.20 -11.12
N LEU A 154 -0.18 -0.65 -12.34
CA LEU A 154 1.09 -0.37 -13.03
C LEU A 154 0.78 0.35 -14.34
N LYS A 155 1.40 1.50 -14.57
CA LYS A 155 1.29 2.25 -15.82
C LYS A 155 2.65 2.32 -16.50
N ARG A 156 2.69 2.42 -17.82
CA ARG A 156 3.93 2.75 -18.53
C ARG A 156 4.28 4.22 -18.24
N ALA A 157 5.55 4.51 -17.97
CA ALA A 157 6.04 5.88 -17.98
C ALA A 157 5.97 6.38 -19.43
N GLU A 158 5.19 7.43 -19.66
CA GLU A 158 5.21 8.21 -20.90
C GLU A 158 6.45 9.11 -20.95
#